data_AF-A0A447N7A3-F1
#
_entry.id   AF-A0A447N7A3-F1
#
_cell.length_a   1.000
_cell.length_b   1.000
_cell.length_c   1.000
_cell.angle_alpha   90.00
_cell.angle_beta   90.00
_cell.angle_gamma   90.00
#
_symmetry.space_group_name_H-M   'P 1'
#
loop_
_entity.id
_entity.type
_entity.pdbx_description
1 polymer ?
#
loop_
_entity_poly.entity_id
_entity_poly.type
_entity_poly.pdbx_seq_one_letter_code
_entity_poly.pdbx_strand_id
1 'polypeptide(L)'
;MNALLSNPFKEGLRKGDTQIGLWLSSTTSYMAEIAATSGYDWLLIDGEHAPNTVQDLYHQLQAIAPYASQPVIRPIEGSKALIKQVLDIGAQTLLIPMVDTAEQARQVVSATRYPPLGQRGVWRERGACGALGENRQLYGTGQ
;
A
#
# COMPACT_ATOMS: atom_id res chain seq x y z
N MET A 1 -19.38 0.93 6.39
CA MET A 1 -17.92 0.80 6.13
C MET A 1 -17.25 0.41 7.43
N ASN A 2 -16.29 -0.52 7.39
CA ASN A 2 -15.56 -0.97 8.58
C ASN A 2 -14.56 0.12 9.00
N ALA A 3 -14.49 0.46 10.28
CA ALA A 3 -13.67 1.56 10.78
C ALA A 3 -12.18 1.19 10.92
N LEU A 4 -11.85 -0.10 10.83
CA LEU A 4 -10.50 -0.63 10.99
C LEU A 4 -9.91 -1.02 9.63
N LEU A 5 -8.66 -0.63 9.41
CA LEU A 5 -7.88 -1.09 8.26
C LEU A 5 -7.43 -2.54 8.48
N SER A 6 -7.76 -3.42 7.55
CA SER A 6 -7.31 -4.82 7.51
C SER A 6 -6.43 -5.06 6.30
N ASN A 7 -5.32 -5.79 6.47
CA ASN A 7 -4.43 -6.22 5.38
C ASN A 7 -4.24 -7.75 5.44
N PRO A 8 -5.13 -8.53 4.79
CA PRO A 8 -5.07 -9.99 4.78
C PRO A 8 -3.75 -10.54 4.25
N PHE A 9 -3.18 -9.90 3.23
CA PHE A 9 -1.90 -10.31 2.64
C PHE A 9 -0.75 -10.24 3.65
N LYS A 10 -0.68 -9.15 4.43
CA LYS A 10 0.33 -8.99 5.48
C LYS A 10 0.14 -9.99 6.62
N GLU A 11 -1.09 -10.37 6.93
CA GLU A 11 -1.39 -11.39 7.93
C GLU A 11 -0.97 -12.78 7.47
N GLY A 12 -1.25 -13.15 6.21
CA GLY A 12 -0.81 -14.41 5.61
C GLY A 12 0.72 -14.54 5.58
N LEU A 13 1.42 -13.48 5.17
CA LEU A 13 2.89 -13.44 5.21
C LEU A 13 3.46 -13.64 6.63
N ARG A 14 2.79 -13.11 7.65
CA ARG A 14 3.22 -13.28 9.06
C ARG A 14 3.01 -14.70 9.57
N LYS A 15 1.98 -15.40 9.07
CA LYS A 15 1.71 -16.81 9.41
C LYS A 15 2.67 -17.77 8.69
N GLY A 16 3.36 -17.30 7.65
CA GLY A 16 4.20 -18.14 6.80
C GLY A 16 3.41 -18.88 5.73
N ASP A 17 2.18 -18.45 5.45
CA ASP A 17 1.35 -19.04 4.40
C ASP A 17 1.93 -18.71 3.02
N THR A 18 1.91 -19.68 2.10
CA THR A 18 2.31 -19.43 0.72
C THR A 18 1.21 -18.62 0.03
N GLN A 19 1.58 -17.45 -0.52
CA GLN A 19 0.67 -16.53 -1.20
C GLN A 19 1.00 -16.52 -2.69
N ILE A 20 0.11 -17.04 -3.53
CA ILE A 20 0.29 -17.13 -4.98
C ILE A 20 -0.24 -15.86 -5.64
N GLY A 21 0.59 -15.24 -6.48
CA GLY A 21 0.22 -13.99 -7.15
C GLY A 21 0.42 -13.99 -8.65
N LEU A 22 -0.19 -12.99 -9.28
CA LEU A 22 -0.15 -12.76 -10.72
C LEU A 22 0.36 -11.36 -11.04
N TRP A 23 1.17 -11.25 -12.09
CA TRP A 23 1.69 -9.98 -12.59
C TRP A 23 0.71 -9.32 -13.56
N LEU A 24 0.39 -8.05 -13.32
CA LEU A 24 -0.46 -7.23 -14.17
C LEU A 24 0.39 -6.14 -14.85
N SER A 25 0.65 -6.33 -16.14
CA SER A 25 1.42 -5.43 -16.99
C SER A 25 0.58 -4.74 -18.08
N SER A 26 -0.73 -4.99 -18.12
CA SER A 26 -1.62 -4.50 -19.17
C SER A 26 -2.15 -3.08 -18.97
N THR A 27 -1.85 -2.46 -17.83
CA THR A 27 -2.24 -1.09 -17.43
C THR A 27 -3.73 -0.75 -17.48
N THR A 28 -4.60 -1.75 -17.62
CA THR A 28 -6.05 -1.56 -17.79
C THR A 28 -6.83 -2.11 -16.59
N SER A 29 -7.75 -1.31 -16.06
CA SER A 29 -8.65 -1.72 -14.98
C SER A 29 -9.52 -2.92 -15.37
N TYR A 30 -9.91 -3.01 -16.65
CA TYR A 30 -10.72 -4.11 -17.17
C TYR A 30 -10.01 -5.47 -17.04
N MET A 31 -8.73 -5.55 -17.43
CA MET A 31 -7.97 -6.79 -17.28
C MET A 31 -7.64 -7.08 -15.81
N ALA A 32 -7.42 -6.04 -15.00
CA ALA A 32 -7.23 -6.20 -13.56
C ALA A 32 -8.46 -6.79 -12.86
N GLU A 33 -9.66 -6.36 -13.24
CA GLU A 33 -10.92 -6.93 -12.76
C GLU A 33 -11.05 -8.41 -13.15
N ILE A 34 -10.82 -8.75 -14.42
CA ILE A 34 -10.86 -10.13 -14.89
C ILE A 34 -9.85 -10.99 -14.12
N ALA A 35 -8.62 -10.50 -13.95
CA ALA A 35 -7.60 -11.20 -13.18
C ALA A 35 -8.01 -11.42 -11.71
N ALA A 36 -8.71 -10.46 -11.10
CA ALA A 36 -9.21 -10.58 -9.73
C ALA A 36 -10.28 -11.67 -9.57
N THR A 37 -11.00 -12.03 -10.64
CA THR A 37 -11.92 -13.18 -10.60
C THR A 37 -11.21 -14.55 -10.58
N SER A 38 -9.92 -14.60 -10.92
CA SER A 38 -9.18 -15.86 -11.03
C SER A 38 -8.77 -16.46 -9.68
N GLY A 39 -8.97 -15.75 -8.57
CA GLY A 39 -8.75 -16.28 -7.22
C GLY A 39 -7.30 -16.34 -6.78
N TYR A 40 -6.41 -15.54 -7.39
CA TYR A 40 -5.05 -15.35 -6.86
C TYR A 40 -5.08 -14.65 -5.50
N ASP A 41 -4.13 -14.95 -4.64
CA ASP A 41 -4.05 -14.32 -3.31
C ASP A 41 -3.66 -12.84 -3.43
N TRP A 42 -2.79 -12.51 -4.40
CA TRP A 42 -2.35 -11.15 -4.65
C TRP A 42 -2.13 -10.85 -6.14
N LEU A 43 -2.32 -9.58 -6.50
CA LEU A 43 -2.15 -9.08 -7.87
C LEU A 43 -1.11 -7.95 -7.87
N LEU A 44 -0.05 -8.11 -8.65
CA LEU A 44 1.00 -7.11 -8.77
C LEU A 44 0.70 -6.14 -9.90
N ILE A 45 0.37 -4.91 -9.55
CA ILE A 45 0.22 -3.81 -10.50
C ILE A 45 1.60 -3.21 -10.76
N ASP A 46 2.08 -3.39 -11.98
CA ASP A 46 3.44 -3.00 -12.37
C ASP A 46 3.52 -1.54 -12.82
N GLY A 47 4.00 -0.65 -11.96
CA GLY A 47 4.30 0.73 -12.33
C GLY A 47 5.68 0.97 -12.90
N GLU A 48 6.60 -0.01 -12.85
CA GLU A 48 8.01 0.18 -13.24
C GLU A 48 8.23 -0.10 -14.72
N HIS A 49 7.73 -1.24 -15.20
CA HIS A 49 7.96 -1.67 -16.58
C HIS A 49 6.73 -1.57 -17.47
N ALA A 50 5.55 -1.29 -16.90
CA ALA A 50 4.37 -0.96 -17.67
C ALA A 50 4.09 0.55 -17.57
N PRO A 51 3.53 1.18 -18.61
CA PRO A 51 3.29 2.62 -18.67
C PRO A 51 2.09 3.05 -17.81
N ASN A 52 2.09 2.72 -16.52
CA ASN A 52 1.05 3.10 -15.57
C ASN A 52 1.26 4.51 -15.02
N THR A 53 0.25 5.35 -15.12
CA THR A 53 0.16 6.61 -14.37
C THR A 53 -0.46 6.39 -12.99
N VAL A 54 -0.37 7.37 -12.10
CA VAL A 54 -1.04 7.32 -10.77
C VAL A 54 -2.56 7.11 -10.90
N GLN A 55 -3.17 7.64 -11.96
CA GLN A 55 -4.61 7.44 -12.23
C GLN A 55 -4.90 5.99 -12.64
N ASP A 56 -4.05 5.39 -13.48
CA ASP A 56 -4.21 3.99 -13.89
C ASP A 56 -4.07 3.04 -12.69
N LEU A 57 -3.11 3.31 -11.81
CA LEU A 57 -2.95 2.59 -10.55
C LEU A 57 -4.23 2.70 -9.70
N TYR A 58 -4.77 3.91 -9.56
CA TYR A 58 -6.01 4.14 -8.81
C TYR A 58 -7.21 3.40 -9.40
N HIS A 59 -7.40 3.44 -10.73
CA HIS A 59 -8.49 2.73 -11.38
C HIS A 59 -8.36 1.21 -11.24
N GLN A 60 -7.14 0.66 -11.30
CA GLN A 60 -6.89 -0.77 -11.07
C GLN A 60 -7.16 -1.16 -9.60
N LEU A 61 -6.79 -0.31 -8.64
CA LEU A 61 -7.14 -0.52 -7.23
C LEU A 61 -8.66 -0.56 -7.03
N GLN A 62 -9.41 0.35 -7.66
CA GLN A 62 -10.86 0.37 -7.59
C GLN A 62 -11.49 -0.89 -8.20
N ALA A 63 -10.95 -1.37 -9.31
CA ALA A 63 -11.41 -2.59 -9.97
C ALA A 63 -11.17 -3.85 -9.12
N ILE A 64 -10.05 -3.93 -8.40
CA ILE A 64 -9.72 -5.10 -7.55
C ILE A 64 -10.42 -5.06 -6.18
N ALA A 65 -10.80 -3.87 -5.69
CA ALA A 65 -11.33 -3.66 -4.34
C ALA A 65 -12.46 -4.58 -3.86
N PRO A 66 -13.45 -5.02 -4.69
CA PRO A 66 -14.52 -5.90 -4.22
C PRO A 66 -14.14 -7.39 -4.20
N TYR A 67 -12.97 -7.76 -4.71
CA TYR A 67 -12.52 -9.15 -4.84
C TYR A 67 -11.62 -9.59 -3.67
N ALA A 68 -11.38 -10.91 -3.57
CA ALA A 68 -10.53 -11.48 -2.51
C ALA A 68 -9.04 -11.18 -2.73
N SER A 69 -8.61 -11.08 -3.99
CA SER A 69 -7.22 -10.83 -4.36
C SER A 69 -6.72 -9.49 -3.84
N GLN A 70 -5.55 -9.50 -3.20
CA GLN A 70 -4.98 -8.31 -2.58
C GLN A 70 -4.09 -7.54 -3.57
N PRO A 71 -4.31 -6.24 -3.79
CA PRO A 71 -3.47 -5.48 -4.71
C PRO A 71 -2.11 -5.14 -4.08
N VAL A 72 -1.06 -5.33 -4.86
CA VAL A 72 0.32 -4.93 -4.55
C VAL A 72 0.78 -3.98 -5.64
N ILE A 73 1.33 -2.83 -5.27
CA ILE A 73 1.83 -1.86 -6.25
C ILE A 73 3.35 -1.86 -6.28
N ARG A 74 3.92 -1.96 -7.48
CA ARG A 74 5.33 -1.67 -7.72
C ARG A 74 5.48 -0.27 -8.34
N PRO A 75 5.94 0.75 -7.59
CA PRO A 75 6.21 2.07 -8.18
C PRO A 75 7.45 2.02 -9.10
N ILE A 76 7.60 3.04 -9.95
CA ILE A 76 8.75 3.21 -10.86
C ILE A 76 10.07 3.17 -10.09
N GLU A 77 10.12 3.85 -8.94
CA GLU A 77 11.28 3.90 -8.07
C GLU A 77 10.85 4.02 -6.60
N GLY A 78 11.77 3.69 -5.69
CA GLY A 78 11.58 3.82 -4.25
C GLY A 78 11.68 5.25 -3.70
N SER A 79 11.33 6.28 -4.47
CA SER A 79 11.45 7.66 -4.01
C SER A 79 10.30 8.06 -3.09
N LYS A 80 10.61 8.94 -2.12
CA LYS A 80 9.65 9.40 -1.10
C LYS A 80 8.39 10.04 -1.71
N ALA A 81 8.52 10.75 -2.83
CA ALA A 81 7.40 11.40 -3.50
C ALA A 81 6.42 10.38 -4.10
N LEU A 82 6.93 9.38 -4.82
CA LEU A 82 6.11 8.32 -5.41
C LEU A 82 5.49 7.43 -4.34
N ILE A 83 6.26 7.01 -3.33
CA ILE A 83 5.74 6.22 -2.21
C ILE A 83 4.59 6.97 -1.53
N LYS A 84 4.73 8.28 -1.31
CA LYS A 84 3.65 9.10 -0.74
C LYS A 84 2.41 9.07 -1.62
N GLN A 85 2.54 9.31 -2.93
CA GLN A 85 1.42 9.29 -3.86
C GLN A 85 0.69 7.95 -3.88
N VAL A 86 1.44 6.84 -3.96
CA VAL A 86 0.87 5.49 -4.01
C VAL A 86 0.18 5.11 -2.69
N LEU A 87 0.75 5.50 -1.54
CA LEU A 87 0.08 5.30 -0.25
C LEU A 87 -1.16 6.20 -0.07
N ASP A 88 -1.17 7.37 -0.70
CA ASP A 88 -2.31 8.30 -0.64
C ASP A 88 -3.45 7.85 -1.55
N ILE A 89 -3.22 7.07 -2.61
CA ILE A 89 -4.32 6.46 -3.38
C ILE A 89 -4.93 5.23 -2.68
N GLY A 90 -4.38 4.81 -1.53
CA GLY A 90 -4.93 3.74 -0.70
C GLY A 90 -4.22 2.39 -0.82
N ALA A 91 -3.06 2.34 -1.49
CA ALA A 91 -2.26 1.13 -1.54
C ALA A 91 -1.76 0.75 -0.14
N GLN A 92 -1.99 -0.50 0.26
CA GLN A 92 -1.58 -1.00 1.57
C GLN A 92 -0.28 -1.83 1.51
N THR A 93 0.05 -2.36 0.33
CA THR A 93 1.20 -3.23 0.10
C THR A 93 1.99 -2.71 -1.10
N LEU A 94 3.29 -2.51 -0.90
CA LEU A 94 4.21 -1.99 -1.91
C LEU A 94 5.34 -2.99 -2.15
N LEU A 95 5.72 -3.17 -3.41
CA LEU A 95 6.92 -3.88 -3.82
C LEU A 95 7.90 -2.85 -4.39
N ILE A 96 8.97 -2.54 -3.67
CA ILE A 96 9.89 -1.46 -4.06
C ILE A 96 11.06 -2.05 -4.87
N PRO A 97 11.30 -1.59 -6.11
CA PRO A 97 12.40 -2.08 -6.92
C PRO A 97 13.75 -1.48 -6.49
N MET A 98 14.84 -2.12 -6.91
CA MET A 98 16.22 -1.60 -6.83
C MET A 98 16.68 -1.15 -5.43
N VAL A 99 16.39 -1.95 -4.40
CA VAL A 99 16.90 -1.73 -3.03
C VAL A 99 18.14 -2.59 -2.81
N ASP A 100 19.32 -2.00 -3.02
CA ASP A 100 20.60 -2.70 -2.98
C ASP A 100 21.29 -2.60 -1.61
N THR A 101 20.91 -1.61 -0.80
CA THR A 101 21.56 -1.32 0.48
C THR A 101 20.58 -1.27 1.65
N ALA A 102 21.07 -1.62 2.84
CA ALA A 102 20.29 -1.52 4.07
C ALA A 102 19.85 -0.08 4.36
N GLU A 103 20.60 0.92 3.90
CA GLU A 103 20.25 2.33 4.06
C GLU A 103 19.06 2.72 3.17
N GLN A 104 19.06 2.31 1.89
CA GLN A 104 17.90 2.49 1.01
C GLN A 104 16.65 1.82 1.60
N ALA A 105 16.79 0.59 2.14
CA ALA A 105 15.67 -0.09 2.80
C ALA A 105 15.10 0.71 3.99
N ARG A 106 15.96 1.29 4.83
CA ARG A 106 15.54 2.17 5.94
C ARG A 106 14.84 3.44 5.44
N GLN A 107 15.34 4.04 4.37
CA GLN A 107 14.74 5.24 3.78
C GLN A 107 13.35 4.96 3.21
N VAL A 108 13.18 3.84 2.52
CA VAL A 108 11.88 3.36 2.02
C VAL A 108 10.91 3.16 3.18
N VAL A 109 11.31 2.44 4.24
CA VAL A 109 10.46 2.24 5.42
C VAL A 109 10.07 3.58 6.07
N SER A 110 11.03 4.49 6.20
CA SER A 110 10.79 5.84 6.72
C SER A 110 9.79 6.63 5.87
N ALA A 111 9.83 6.50 4.54
CA ALA A 111 8.88 7.15 3.64
C ALA A 111 7.44 6.65 3.80
N THR A 112 7.24 5.41 4.30
CA THR A 112 5.90 4.84 4.52
C THR A 112 5.25 5.24 5.85
N ARG A 113 6.03 5.68 6.84
CA ARG A 113 5.57 5.96 8.21
C ARG A 113 5.39 7.45 8.46
N TYR A 114 4.34 7.82 9.20
CA TYR A 114 4.15 9.20 9.64
C TYR A 114 5.19 9.61 10.70
N PRO A 115 5.49 10.91 10.83
CA PRO A 115 6.22 11.45 11.98
C PRO A 115 5.53 11.03 13.29
N PRO A 116 6.28 10.69 14.36
CA PRO A 116 7.73 10.77 14.52
C PRO A 116 8.51 9.55 13.99
N LEU A 117 7.84 8.48 13.57
CA LEU A 117 8.46 7.19 13.20
C LEU A 117 8.99 7.14 11.76
N GLY A 118 8.75 8.20 10.98
CA GLY A 118 9.18 8.31 9.59
C GLY A 118 8.94 9.71 9.05
N GLN A 119 8.93 9.83 7.73
CA GLN A 119 8.87 11.11 7.02
C GLN A 119 7.68 11.23 6.06
N ARG A 120 6.68 10.36 6.17
CA ARG A 120 5.46 10.44 5.33
C ARG A 120 4.76 11.78 5.59
N GLY A 121 4.49 12.53 4.52
CA GLY A 121 3.76 13.80 4.61
C GLY A 121 2.36 13.58 5.19
N VAL A 122 1.98 14.38 6.19
CA VAL A 122 0.64 14.35 6.77
C VAL A 122 -0.29 15.22 5.90
N TRP A 123 -1.31 14.62 5.28
CA TRP A 123 -2.44 15.37 4.75
C TRP A 123 -3.47 15.52 5.87
N ARG A 124 -3.78 16.77 6.26
CA ARG A 124 -4.63 17.09 7.44
C ARG A 124 -6.03 16.47 7.38
N GLU A 125 -6.55 16.14 6.21
CA GLU A 125 -7.90 15.54 6.06
C GLU A 125 -7.91 14.01 6.23
N ARG A 126 -6.77 13.31 6.10
CA ARG A 126 -6.67 11.85 6.32
C ARG A 126 -6.01 11.45 7.65
N GLY A 127 -5.55 12.44 8.43
CA GLY A 127 -5.04 12.22 9.78
C GLY A 127 -6.08 11.65 10.77
N ALA A 128 -7.37 11.70 10.44
CA ALA A 128 -8.44 11.17 11.30
C ALA A 128 -8.69 9.66 11.13
N CYS A 129 -8.41 9.07 9.96
CA CYS A 129 -8.77 7.66 9.69
C CYS A 129 -7.67 6.66 10.10
N GLY A 130 -6.42 7.10 10.26
CA GLY A 130 -5.29 6.25 10.68
C GLY A 130 -4.83 6.46 12.13
N ALA A 131 -5.31 7.50 12.82
CA ALA A 131 -4.87 7.85 14.17
C ALA A 131 -5.78 7.29 15.28
N LEU A 132 -6.87 6.59 14.95
CA LEU A 132 -7.71 5.90 15.95
C LEU A 132 -7.11 4.53 16.30
N GLY A 133 -5.88 4.55 16.82
CA GLY A 133 -5.16 3.35 17.21
C GLY A 133 -4.17 3.53 18.36
N GLU A 134 -4.01 4.74 18.92
CA GLU A 134 -3.21 4.94 20.13
C GLU A 134 -4.07 5.51 21.25
N ASN A 135 -4.66 4.57 21.98
CA ASN A 135 -5.14 4.81 23.33
C ASN A 135 -3.92 4.97 24.25
N ARG A 136 -3.53 6.22 24.56
CA ARG A 136 -2.61 6.50 25.68
C ARG A 136 -2.94 7.83 26.36
N GLN A 137 -3.67 7.70 27.47
CA GLN A 137 -3.66 8.60 28.64
C GLN A 137 -3.96 10.08 28.38
N LEU A 138 -5.26 10.38 28.39
CA LEU A 138 -5.81 11.71 28.61
C LEU A 138 -5.52 12.16 30.06
N TYR A 139 -4.97 13.37 30.19
CA TYR A 139 -4.95 14.27 31.35
C TYR A 139 -4.32 13.79 32.67
N GLY A 140 -3.08 14.23 32.89
CA GLY A 140 -2.42 14.24 34.20
C GLY A 140 -1.63 15.53 34.39
N THR A 141 -2.31 16.67 34.47
CA THR A 141 -1.77 17.88 35.10
C THR A 141 -2.50 18.06 36.43
N GLY A 142 -1.87 17.55 37.49
CA GLY A 142 -2.23 17.88 38.87
C GLY A 142 -1.89 19.34 39.17
N GLN A 143 -2.71 19.90 40.06
CA GLN A 143 -2.43 21.12 40.82
C GLN A 143 -1.14 20.99 41.63
#